data_AF-A0A2T5AQX5-F1
#
_entry.id   AF-A0A2T5AQX5-F1
#
_cell.length_a   1.000
_cell.length_b   1.000
_cell.length_c   1.000
_cell.angle_alpha   90.00
_cell.angle_beta   90.00
_cell.angle_gamma   90.00
#
_symmetry.space_group_name_H-M   'P 1'
#
loop_
_entity.id
_entity.type
_entity.pdbx_description
1 polymer ?
#
loop_
_entity_poly.entity_id
_entity_poly.type
_entity_poly.pdbx_seq_one_letter_code
_entity_poly.pdbx_strand_id
1 'polypeptide(L)'
;MAQVAGLSEGRFRHLFVAETGVAFRAYVLWARLTRALRLGFGGTSWTEAAHAANFADSAHLTRTCRRMMGITPTSLRLDQTVQAQRLLA
;
A
#
# COMPACT_ATOMS: atom_id res chain seq x y z
N MET A 1 -6.65 -13.86 -8.71
CA MET A 1 -5.30 -13.78 -9.30
C MET A 1 -4.88 -15.13 -9.87
N ALA A 2 -4.78 -16.20 -9.05
CA ALA A 2 -4.43 -17.53 -9.54
C ALA A 2 -5.40 -18.09 -10.62
N GLN A 3 -6.71 -18.05 -10.37
CA GLN A 3 -7.73 -18.48 -11.34
C GLN A 3 -7.71 -17.66 -12.63
N VAL A 4 -7.51 -16.33 -12.54
CA VAL A 4 -7.38 -15.44 -13.71
C VAL A 4 -6.16 -15.81 -14.55
N ALA A 5 -5.08 -16.27 -13.91
CA ALA A 5 -3.87 -16.75 -14.57
C ALA A 5 -3.96 -18.23 -15.02
N GLY A 6 -5.08 -18.93 -14.80
CA GLY A 6 -5.21 -20.36 -15.11
C GLY A 6 -4.33 -21.28 -14.24
N LEU A 7 -3.95 -20.84 -13.04
CA LEU A 7 -3.03 -21.56 -12.15
C LEU A 7 -3.70 -21.95 -10.83
N SER A 8 -3.20 -23.02 -10.21
CA SER A 8 -3.44 -23.27 -8.79
C SER A 8 -2.77 -22.19 -7.93
N GLU A 9 -3.27 -21.95 -6.73
CA GLU A 9 -2.71 -20.91 -5.85
C GLU A 9 -1.24 -21.15 -5.50
N GLY A 10 -0.86 -22.41 -5.26
CA GLY A 10 0.52 -22.77 -4.94
C GLY A 10 1.48 -22.46 -6.08
N ARG A 11 1.12 -22.87 -7.31
CA ARG A 11 1.92 -22.61 -8.51
C ARG A 11 2.00 -21.11 -8.82
N PHE A 12 0.89 -20.39 -8.67
CA PHE A 12 0.86 -18.93 -8.82
C PHE A 12 1.82 -18.25 -7.84
N ARG A 13 1.78 -18.59 -6.54
CA ARG A 13 2.68 -17.99 -5.54
C ARG A 13 4.15 -18.28 -5.84
N HIS A 14 4.46 -19.52 -6.24
CA HIS A 14 5.83 -19.90 -6.58
C HIS A 14 6.36 -19.12 -7.78
N LEU A 15 5.61 -19.09 -8.88
CA LEU A 15 5.98 -18.34 -10.07
C LEU A 15 6.08 -16.83 -9.78
N PHE A 16 5.15 -16.28 -9.01
CA PHE A 16 5.21 -14.87 -8.63
C PHE A 16 6.53 -14.52 -7.93
N VAL A 17 7.01 -15.37 -7.01
CA VAL A 17 8.31 -15.17 -6.37
C VAL A 17 9.46 -15.35 -7.36
N ALA A 18 9.41 -16.38 -8.21
CA ALA A 18 10.46 -16.65 -9.20
C ALA A 18 10.65 -15.45 -10.16
N GLU A 19 9.56 -14.82 -10.59
CA GLU A 19 9.59 -13.72 -11.58
C GLU A 19 9.84 -12.34 -10.94
N THR A 20 9.36 -12.10 -9.71
CA THR A 20 9.41 -10.76 -9.09
C THR A 20 10.42 -10.63 -7.95
N GLY A 21 10.92 -11.75 -7.42
CA GLY A 21 11.72 -11.80 -6.20
C GLY A 21 10.94 -11.49 -4.91
N VAL A 22 9.63 -11.21 -4.98
CA VAL A 22 8.83 -10.78 -3.83
C VAL A 22 7.71 -11.78 -3.56
N ALA A 23 7.48 -12.10 -2.28
CA ALA A 23 6.33 -12.90 -1.89
C ALA A 23 5.01 -12.20 -2.25
N PHE A 24 4.09 -12.92 -2.93
CA PHE A 24 2.81 -12.35 -3.37
C PHE A 24 2.02 -11.65 -2.25
N ARG A 25 2.01 -12.24 -1.04
CA ARG A 25 1.35 -11.62 0.13
C ARG A 25 1.99 -10.28 0.53
N ALA A 26 3.32 -10.19 0.48
CA ALA A 26 4.04 -8.96 0.79
C ALA A 26 3.73 -7.88 -0.26
N TYR A 27 3.71 -8.27 -1.54
CA TYR A 27 3.30 -7.40 -2.64
C TYR A 27 1.88 -6.84 -2.45
N VAL A 28 0.90 -7.69 -2.15
CA VAL A 28 -0.49 -7.26 -1.90
C VAL A 28 -0.56 -6.30 -0.71
N LEU A 29 0.15 -6.59 0.37
CA LEU A 29 0.15 -5.74 1.56
C LEU A 29 0.81 -4.37 1.29
N TRP A 30 1.89 -4.33 0.49
CA TRP A 30 2.50 -3.10 0.02
C TRP A 30 1.53 -2.28 -0.86
N ALA A 31 0.87 -2.93 -1.84
CA ALA A 31 -0.11 -2.26 -2.70
C ALA A 31 -1.25 -1.62 -1.89
N ARG A 32 -1.75 -2.34 -0.87
CA ARG A 32 -2.76 -1.82 0.07
C ARG A 32 -2.24 -0.63 0.87
N LEU A 33 -1.03 -0.73 1.43
CA LEU A 33 -0.41 0.37 2.17
C LEU A 33 -0.28 1.62 1.28
N THR A 34 0.25 1.48 0.06
CA THR A 34 0.39 2.59 -0.89
C THR A 34 -0.95 3.26 -1.22
N ARG A 35 -2.03 2.48 -1.37
CA ARG A 35 -3.39 3.02 -1.57
C ARG A 35 -3.87 3.80 -0.34
N ALA A 36 -3.70 3.26 0.86
CA ALA A 36 -4.12 3.94 2.10
C ALA A 36 -3.37 5.26 2.29
N LEU A 37 -2.06 5.28 2.05
CA LEU A 37 -1.23 6.49 2.13
C LEU A 37 -1.70 7.55 1.13
N ARG A 38 -1.97 7.16 -0.13
CA ARG A 38 -2.48 8.09 -1.15
C ARG A 38 -3.79 8.75 -0.71
N LEU A 39 -4.72 7.98 -0.16
CA LEU A 39 -6.00 8.50 0.32
C LEU A 39 -5.82 9.42 1.55
N GLY A 40 -5.03 8.98 2.53
CA GLY A 40 -4.79 9.74 3.75
C GLY A 40 -4.09 11.08 3.49
N PHE A 41 -3.07 11.10 2.63
CA PHE A 41 -2.43 12.36 2.21
C PHE A 41 -3.29 13.20 1.28
N GLY A 42 -4.25 12.58 0.60
CA GLY A 42 -5.28 13.27 -0.18
C GLY A 42 -6.39 13.91 0.67
N GLY A 43 -6.29 13.86 2.01
CA GLY A 43 -7.23 14.49 2.93
C GLY A 43 -8.35 13.57 3.44
N THR A 44 -8.36 12.29 3.05
CA THR A 44 -9.28 11.30 3.64
C THR A 44 -8.85 10.99 5.07
N SER A 45 -9.80 10.75 5.99
CA SER A 45 -9.41 10.34 7.34
C SER A 45 -8.66 9.00 7.32
N TRP A 46 -7.70 8.81 8.24
CA TRP A 46 -6.91 7.57 8.26
C TRP A 46 -7.75 6.31 8.52
N THR A 47 -8.89 6.44 9.19
CA THR A 47 -9.86 5.36 9.39
C THR A 47 -10.53 4.98 8.06
N GLU A 48 -11.08 5.94 7.34
CA GLU A 48 -11.71 5.69 6.03
C GLU A 48 -10.67 5.19 5.01
N ALA A 49 -9.47 5.79 4.99
CA ALA A 49 -8.38 5.37 4.11
C ALA A 49 -7.94 3.91 4.38
N ALA A 50 -7.92 3.49 5.66
CA ALA A 50 -7.64 2.12 6.03
C ALA A 50 -8.69 1.16 5.45
N HIS A 51 -9.97 1.43 5.68
CA HIS A 51 -11.06 0.61 5.16
C HIS A 51 -11.11 0.58 3.63
N ALA A 52 -10.93 1.74 2.98
CA ALA A 52 -10.89 1.87 1.52
C ALA A 52 -9.68 1.18 0.87
N ALA A 53 -8.65 0.83 1.66
CA ALA A 53 -7.50 0.04 1.27
C ALA A 53 -7.51 -1.38 1.86
N ASN A 54 -8.69 -1.83 2.30
CA ASN A 54 -8.99 -3.16 2.83
C ASN A 54 -8.30 -3.52 4.15
N PHE A 55 -7.76 -2.56 4.90
CA PHE A 55 -7.33 -2.79 6.30
C PHE A 55 -8.55 -2.95 7.21
N ALA A 56 -8.35 -3.71 8.28
CA ALA A 56 -9.39 -3.96 9.27
C ALA A 56 -9.75 -2.69 10.05
N ASP A 57 -8.76 -1.85 10.33
CA ASP A 57 -8.89 -0.57 11.03
C ASP A 57 -7.60 0.28 10.79
N SER A 58 -7.61 1.51 11.30
CA SER A 58 -6.47 2.44 11.22
C SER A 58 -5.25 1.98 12.04
N ALA A 59 -5.46 1.18 13.09
CA ALA A 59 -4.37 0.62 13.90
C ALA A 59 -3.60 -0.47 13.13
N HIS A 60 -4.29 -1.30 12.36
CA HIS A 60 -3.73 -2.30 11.45
C HIS A 60 -2.95 -1.62 10.32
N LEU A 61 -3.50 -0.55 9.73
CA LEU A 61 -2.76 0.28 8.78
C LEU A 61 -1.46 0.82 9.41
N THR A 62 -1.54 1.39 10.62
CA THR A 62 -0.39 1.97 11.32
C THR A 62 0.69 0.93 11.61
N ARG A 63 0.32 -0.25 12.13
CA ARG A 63 1.27 -1.35 12.37
C ARG A 63 1.94 -1.82 11.09
N THR A 64 1.17 -1.91 9.99
CA THR A 64 1.71 -2.29 8.67
C THR A 64 2.69 -1.26 8.15
N CYS A 65 2.33 0.03 8.25
CA CYS A 65 3.17 1.15 7.84
C CYS A 65 4.51 1.15 8.61
N ARG A 66 4.47 1.01 9.94
CA ARG A 66 5.69 0.91 10.76
C ARG A 66 6.54 -0.30 10.39
N ARG A 67 5.91 -1.46 10.18
CA ARG A 67 6.61 -2.69 9.80
C ARG A 67 7.31 -2.58 8.44
N MET A 68 6.68 -1.91 7.47
CA MET A 68 7.18 -1.84 6.09
C MET A 68 8.10 -0.64 5.83
N MET A 69 7.89 0.49 6.51
CA MET A 69 8.61 1.74 6.25
C MET A 69 9.35 2.31 7.48
N GLY A 70 9.23 1.66 8.65
CA GLY A 70 9.85 2.13 9.89
C GLY A 70 9.12 3.30 10.58
N ILE A 71 8.11 3.89 9.94
CA ILE A 71 7.41 5.10 10.39
C ILE A 71 5.88 4.95 10.32
N THR A 72 5.13 5.82 11.00
CA THR A 72 3.66 5.82 10.94
C THR A 72 3.16 6.71 9.80
N PRO A 73 1.91 6.51 9.33
CA PRO A 73 1.34 7.33 8.26
C PRO A 73 1.32 8.83 8.61
N THR A 74 1.09 9.16 9.88
CA THR A 74 1.04 10.53 10.39
C THR A 74 2.41 11.21 10.52
N SER A 75 3.51 10.45 10.62
CA SER A 75 4.88 10.99 10.70
C SER A 75 5.46 11.35 9.34
N LEU A 76 4.89 10.81 8.27
CA LEU A 76 5.21 11.18 6.90
C LEU A 76 4.65 12.58 6.63
N ARG A 77 5.42 13.63 6.89
CA ARG A 77 5.17 14.93 6.28
C ARG A 77 5.57 14.83 4.81
N LEU A 78 4.59 14.70 3.93
CA LEU A 78 4.80 15.07 2.53
C LEU A 78 4.86 16.60 2.52
N ASP A 79 6.07 17.16 2.43
CA ASP A 79 6.24 18.57 2.12
C ASP A 79 5.53 18.84 0.78
N GLN A 80 4.39 19.53 0.83
CA GLN A 80 3.55 19.84 -0.32
C GLN A 80 4.19 20.84 -1.30
N THR A 81 5.40 21.31 -1.01
CA THR A 81 6.13 22.36 -1.73
C THR A 81 6.49 21.97 -3.17
N VAL A 82 6.61 20.68 -3.50
CA VAL A 82 7.06 20.24 -4.84
C VAL A 82 5.93 20.20 -5.88
N GLN A 83 4.65 20.20 -5.47
CA GLN A 83 3.53 20.14 -6.43
C GLN A 83 3.00 21.51 -6.87
N ALA A 84 3.14 22.56 -6.05
CA ALA A 84 2.70 23.92 -6.42
C ALA A 84 3.56 24.57 -7.52
N GLN A 85 4.82 24.16 -7.68
CA GLN A 85 5.75 24.74 -8.66
C GLN A 85 5.57 24.18 -10.09
N ARG A 86 4.78 23.12 -10.29
CA ARG A 86 4.52 22.53 -11.63
C ARG A 86 3.25 23.05 -12.31
N LEU A 87 2.45 23.88 -11.66
CA LEU A 87 1.23 24.50 -12.24
C LEU A 87 1.43 25.96 -12.69
N LEU A 88 2.67 26.48 -12.58
CA LEU A 88 3.04 27.84 -12.99
C LEU A 88 4.16 27.89 -14.05
N ALA A 89 4.37 26.80 -14.78
CA ALA A 89 5.26 26.73 -15.94
C ALA A 89 4.48 26.14 -17.12
#